data_AF-A0A0X8GXZ9-F1
#
_entry.id   AF-A0A0X8GXZ9-F1
#
_cell.length_a   1.000
_cell.length_b   1.000
_cell.length_c   1.000
_cell.angle_alpha   90.00
_cell.angle_beta   90.00
_cell.angle_gamma   90.00
#
_symmetry.space_group_name_H-M   'P 1'
#
loop_
_entity.id
_entity.type
_entity.pdbx_description
1 polymer ?
#
loop_
_entity_poly.entity_id
_entity_poly.type
_entity_poly.pdbx_seq_one_letter_code
_entity_poly.pdbx_strand_id
1 'polypeptide(L)'
;MTIIIKETTKHDLNNIMTLWNCPEVMLYVGFPEGLNISKQEIEHWFERLSQSKSEKHFSIYTNQTYCGETFYRLLNDGSCEVDIKLLPHARGKSIASYALSHTLSCVLFEHTVAFAKVDPHPDNQAAITLYERLGFYKVEGSERDMHVTLQAFKPSKRYVEDFVSLKRIPLDDYPRLWEISQKASWYPYCDTNAPYFYEYTPLSFSDFLEENNDREIQGIYFNQTLIGMINFYWEHKQTRWLEIGLVLYNHRYWGKGIGTYCLKQKAHELFTSLEEIQRVGFVTWSGNLGMQRTGDKASFKKEGVLRNVRYYEGTYYDSVRYGMTKDEWNAFNKASNASRVYDSSQKQVLCDTLLRKNPHHFGIESSIIEYVNDVVSDVVFSTPNSDGFISLKHVSETTLEINVMALDPAIHHHGYGTDLINRAIMYGREHGYHYLLVKTLAQTHPDKYYQRTRLFYEALGFKKTQLLETLWGIENPCQEYMLDL
;
A
#
# COMPACT_ATOMS: atom_id res chain seq x y z
N MET A 1 2.23 14.60 -6.39
CA MET A 1 1.34 14.85 -7.55
C MET A 1 -0.11 14.76 -7.08
N THR A 2 -0.85 15.86 -7.00
CA THR A 2 -2.26 15.86 -6.58
C THR A 2 -3.13 15.28 -7.69
N ILE A 3 -4.06 14.36 -7.36
CA ILE A 3 -5.06 13.84 -8.29
C ILE A 3 -6.40 14.43 -7.90
N ILE A 4 -7.07 15.08 -8.86
CA ILE A 4 -8.38 15.68 -8.68
C ILE A 4 -9.36 14.91 -9.57
N ILE A 5 -10.46 14.48 -8.97
CA ILE A 5 -11.57 13.83 -9.67
C ILE A 5 -12.78 14.70 -9.37
N LYS A 6 -13.42 15.19 -10.42
CA LYS A 6 -14.63 16.01 -10.31
C LYS A 6 -15.65 15.54 -11.31
N GLU A 7 -16.93 15.72 -10.99
CA GLU A 7 -18.00 15.49 -11.95
C GLU A 7 -17.75 16.35 -13.19
N THR A 8 -17.96 15.75 -14.36
CA THR A 8 -17.72 16.41 -15.64
C THR A 8 -18.66 17.59 -15.81
N THR A 9 -18.12 18.71 -16.29
CA THR A 9 -18.84 19.95 -16.58
C THR A 9 -18.68 20.32 -18.05
N LYS A 10 -19.47 21.32 -18.52
CA LYS A 10 -19.33 21.87 -19.87
C LYS A 10 -17.89 22.32 -20.22
N HIS A 11 -17.11 22.73 -19.22
CA HIS A 11 -15.72 23.15 -19.42
C HIS A 11 -14.77 21.98 -19.77
N ASP A 12 -15.17 20.74 -19.48
CA ASP A 12 -14.34 19.56 -19.70
C ASP A 12 -14.59 18.93 -21.09
N LEU A 13 -15.62 19.36 -21.84
CA LEU A 13 -16.04 18.69 -23.08
C LEU A 13 -14.95 18.67 -24.16
N ASN A 14 -14.18 19.74 -24.34
CA ASN A 14 -13.07 19.72 -25.30
C ASN A 14 -12.00 18.69 -24.91
N ASN A 15 -11.77 18.49 -23.61
CA ASN A 15 -10.81 17.49 -23.13
C ASN A 15 -11.32 16.07 -23.36
N ILE A 16 -12.60 15.82 -23.10
CA ILE A 16 -13.25 14.52 -23.32
C ILE A 16 -13.31 14.20 -24.81
N MET A 17 -13.66 15.18 -25.65
CA MET A 17 -13.63 15.03 -27.10
C MET A 17 -12.21 14.67 -27.58
N THR A 18 -11.17 15.31 -27.02
CA THR A 18 -9.77 14.97 -27.32
C THR A 18 -9.44 13.53 -26.89
N LEU A 19 -9.92 13.09 -25.72
CA LEU A 19 -9.74 11.74 -25.22
C LEU A 19 -10.42 10.70 -26.13
N TRP A 20 -11.69 10.91 -26.48
CA TRP A 20 -12.48 10.00 -27.31
C TRP A 20 -12.05 10.02 -28.77
N ASN A 21 -11.42 11.09 -29.25
CA ASN A 21 -10.87 11.12 -30.60
C ASN A 21 -9.42 10.66 -30.67
N CYS A 22 -8.81 10.22 -29.56
CA CYS A 22 -7.46 9.69 -29.55
C CYS A 22 -7.45 8.21 -29.94
N PRO A 23 -6.84 7.82 -31.09
CA PRO A 23 -6.71 6.43 -31.53
C PRO A 23 -6.15 5.49 -30.46
N GLU A 24 -5.07 5.91 -29.79
CA GLU A 24 -4.39 5.10 -28.76
C GLU A 24 -5.22 4.90 -27.49
N VAL A 25 -6.19 5.77 -27.22
CA VAL A 25 -7.12 5.62 -26.10
C VAL A 25 -8.27 4.70 -26.47
N MET A 26 -8.77 4.84 -27.71
CA MET A 26 -9.99 4.17 -28.14
C MET A 26 -9.77 2.81 -28.82
N LEU A 27 -8.51 2.44 -29.09
CA LEU A 27 -8.12 1.17 -29.71
C LEU A 27 -8.83 -0.03 -29.09
N TYR A 28 -8.74 -0.17 -27.77
CA TYR A 28 -9.26 -1.34 -27.05
C TYR A 28 -10.78 -1.29 -26.77
N VAL A 29 -11.44 -0.17 -27.06
CA VAL A 29 -12.91 -0.08 -26.97
C VAL A 29 -13.58 -0.20 -28.35
N GLY A 30 -12.82 -0.58 -29.39
CA GLY A 30 -13.33 -0.91 -30.72
C GLY A 30 -13.32 0.23 -31.73
N PHE A 31 -12.69 1.37 -31.42
CA PHE A 31 -12.58 2.52 -32.32
C PHE A 31 -11.10 2.86 -32.57
N PRO A 32 -10.39 2.08 -33.42
CA PRO A 32 -8.94 2.21 -33.63
C PRO A 32 -8.52 3.56 -34.20
N GLU A 33 -9.40 4.26 -34.92
CA GLU A 33 -9.17 5.60 -35.47
C GLU A 33 -9.68 6.73 -34.55
N GLY A 34 -10.06 6.39 -33.31
CA GLY A 34 -10.83 7.28 -32.43
C GLY A 34 -12.32 7.31 -32.80
N LEU A 35 -13.13 7.91 -31.91
CA LEU A 35 -14.58 8.01 -32.09
C LEU A 35 -14.96 9.03 -33.18
N ASN A 36 -14.06 9.97 -33.48
CA ASN A 36 -14.28 11.11 -34.38
C ASN A 36 -15.54 11.92 -34.03
N ILE A 37 -15.85 12.01 -32.73
CA ILE A 37 -17.00 12.74 -32.22
C ILE A 37 -16.82 14.23 -32.45
N SER A 38 -17.88 14.86 -32.97
CA SER A 38 -17.95 16.30 -33.19
C SER A 38 -18.33 17.05 -31.90
N LYS A 39 -18.09 18.36 -31.90
CA LYS A 39 -18.49 19.24 -30.80
C LYS A 39 -20.00 19.18 -30.51
N GLN A 40 -20.82 19.08 -31.56
CA GLN A 40 -22.28 19.00 -31.41
C GLN A 40 -22.72 17.69 -30.75
N GLU A 41 -22.10 16.56 -31.14
CA GLU A 41 -22.42 15.25 -30.58
C GLU A 41 -22.02 15.14 -29.11
N ILE A 42 -20.85 15.67 -28.72
CA ILE A 42 -20.43 15.64 -27.32
C ILE A 42 -21.26 16.60 -26.44
N GLU A 43 -21.69 17.74 -26.97
CA GLU A 43 -22.62 18.64 -26.27
C GLU A 43 -23.98 17.95 -26.05
N HIS A 44 -24.50 17.25 -27.06
CA HIS A 44 -25.73 16.47 -26.94
C HIS A 44 -25.60 15.29 -25.97
N TRP A 45 -24.47 14.58 -25.96
CA TRP A 45 -24.18 13.57 -24.96
C TRP A 45 -24.20 14.15 -23.54
N PHE A 46 -23.54 15.29 -23.33
CA PHE A 46 -23.47 15.94 -22.02
C PHE A 46 -24.84 16.40 -21.53
N GLU A 47 -25.70 16.92 -22.43
CA GLU A 47 -27.07 17.28 -22.07
C GLU A 47 -27.85 16.08 -21.53
N ARG A 48 -27.77 14.91 -22.18
CA ARG A 48 -28.39 13.68 -21.69
C ARG A 48 -27.79 13.22 -20.35
N LEU A 49 -26.47 13.24 -20.23
CA LEU A 49 -25.76 12.87 -19.00
C LEU A 49 -26.17 13.76 -17.82
N SER A 50 -26.24 15.08 -18.03
CA SER A 50 -26.57 16.05 -16.97
C SER A 50 -27.98 15.90 -16.38
N GLN A 51 -28.86 15.20 -17.10
CA GLN A 51 -30.22 14.88 -16.66
C GLN A 51 -30.34 13.46 -16.09
N SER A 52 -29.26 12.66 -16.17
CA SER A 52 -29.28 11.27 -15.72
C SER A 52 -29.26 11.17 -14.20
N LYS A 53 -30.07 10.26 -13.67
CA LYS A 53 -30.04 9.87 -12.25
C LYS A 53 -29.29 8.56 -12.02
N SER A 54 -29.05 7.79 -13.08
CA SER A 54 -28.41 6.48 -13.03
C SER A 54 -26.98 6.50 -13.54
N GLU A 55 -26.50 7.60 -14.12
CA GLU A 55 -25.17 7.69 -14.69
C GLU A 55 -24.45 8.94 -14.19
N LYS A 56 -23.17 8.80 -13.83
CA LYS A 56 -22.29 9.93 -13.54
C LYS A 56 -20.96 9.74 -14.23
N HIS A 57 -20.42 10.85 -14.73
CA HIS A 57 -19.14 10.90 -15.41
C HIS A 57 -18.20 11.86 -14.69
N PHE A 58 -16.92 11.50 -14.59
CA PHE A 58 -15.91 12.25 -13.88
C PHE A 58 -14.72 12.54 -14.78
N SER A 59 -14.22 13.77 -14.66
CA SER A 59 -12.98 14.22 -15.29
C SER A 59 -11.82 14.12 -14.30
N ILE A 60 -10.70 13.54 -14.75
CA ILE A 60 -9.51 13.29 -13.93
C ILE A 60 -8.42 14.29 -14.30
N TYR A 61 -7.84 14.94 -13.29
CA TYR A 61 -6.78 15.93 -13.45
C TYR A 61 -5.59 15.65 -12.52
N THR A 62 -4.39 16.01 -12.98
CA THR A 62 -3.20 16.13 -12.11
C THR A 62 -2.51 17.45 -12.35
N ASN A 63 -2.23 18.22 -11.29
CA ASN A 63 -1.61 19.55 -11.39
C ASN A 63 -2.28 20.43 -12.49
N GLN A 64 -3.62 20.46 -12.51
CA GLN A 64 -4.44 21.15 -13.52
C GLN A 64 -4.37 20.61 -14.96
N THR A 65 -3.54 19.61 -15.25
CA THR A 65 -3.51 18.93 -16.55
C THR A 65 -4.57 17.84 -16.59
N TYR A 66 -5.37 17.80 -17.66
CA TYR A 66 -6.35 16.72 -17.87
C TYR A 66 -5.63 15.40 -18.15
N CYS A 67 -6.10 14.34 -17.51
CA CYS A 67 -5.51 13.01 -17.58
C CYS A 67 -6.43 11.99 -18.24
N GLY A 68 -7.75 12.17 -18.14
CA GLY A 68 -8.74 11.24 -18.67
C GLY A 68 -10.05 11.28 -17.92
N GLU A 69 -10.79 10.19 -17.97
CA GLU A 69 -12.13 10.06 -17.41
C GLU A 69 -12.33 8.76 -16.63
N THR A 70 -13.36 8.76 -15.79
CA THR A 70 -13.95 7.54 -15.22
C THR A 70 -15.45 7.77 -15.09
N PHE A 71 -16.27 6.74 -15.21
CA PHE A 71 -17.72 6.90 -15.07
C PHE A 71 -18.36 5.66 -14.46
N TYR A 72 -19.61 5.80 -14.03
CA TYR A 72 -20.45 4.67 -13.68
C TYR A 72 -21.87 4.83 -14.22
N ARG A 73 -22.52 3.70 -14.50
CA ARG A 73 -23.94 3.59 -14.87
C ARG A 73 -24.61 2.49 -14.05
N LEU A 74 -25.64 2.86 -13.31
CA LEU A 74 -26.52 1.94 -12.58
C LEU A 74 -27.47 1.26 -13.56
N LEU A 75 -27.63 -0.05 -13.41
CA LEU A 75 -28.46 -0.88 -14.27
C LEU A 75 -29.68 -1.39 -13.52
N ASN A 76 -30.74 -1.71 -14.29
CA ASN A 76 -32.02 -2.17 -13.72
C ASN A 76 -31.93 -3.56 -13.06
N ASP A 77 -30.89 -4.32 -13.35
CA ASP A 77 -30.63 -5.64 -12.76
C ASP A 77 -29.95 -5.57 -11.38
N GLY A 78 -29.73 -4.36 -10.85
CA GLY A 78 -29.05 -4.14 -9.57
C GLY A 78 -27.52 -4.21 -9.66
N SER A 79 -26.95 -4.30 -10.87
CA SER A 79 -25.51 -4.15 -11.11
C SER A 79 -25.16 -2.72 -11.54
N CYS A 80 -23.86 -2.46 -11.67
CA CYS A 80 -23.34 -1.18 -12.14
C CYS A 80 -22.22 -1.40 -13.17
N GLU A 81 -22.26 -0.71 -14.28
CA GLU A 81 -21.15 -0.63 -15.23
C GLU A 81 -20.21 0.50 -14.81
N VAL A 82 -18.90 0.25 -14.89
CA VAL A 82 -17.88 1.28 -14.67
C VAL A 82 -16.87 1.25 -15.80
N ASP A 83 -16.20 2.36 -16.07
CA ASP A 83 -15.14 2.40 -17.07
C ASP A 83 -14.10 3.47 -16.73
N ILE A 84 -12.90 3.35 -17.30
CA ILE A 84 -11.82 4.30 -17.13
C ILE A 84 -10.96 4.41 -18.39
N LYS A 85 -10.69 5.65 -18.81
CA LYS A 85 -9.78 5.93 -19.94
C LYS A 85 -8.78 7.00 -19.56
N LEU A 86 -7.51 6.77 -19.87
CA LEU A 86 -6.43 7.74 -19.64
C LEU A 86 -5.68 8.05 -20.93
N LEU A 87 -5.36 9.33 -21.10
CA LEU A 87 -4.42 9.80 -22.11
C LEU A 87 -3.03 9.19 -21.89
N PRO A 88 -2.24 8.97 -22.96
CA PRO A 88 -0.95 8.28 -22.87
C PRO A 88 0.00 8.85 -21.81
N HIS A 89 0.09 10.18 -21.68
CA HIS A 89 0.97 10.85 -20.72
C HIS A 89 0.58 10.62 -19.24
N ALA A 90 -0.64 10.16 -18.97
CA ALA A 90 -1.15 9.91 -17.63
C ALA A 90 -0.99 8.43 -17.18
N ARG A 91 -0.63 7.53 -18.09
CA ARG A 91 -0.48 6.10 -17.80
C ARG A 91 0.79 5.82 -16.97
N GLY A 92 0.81 4.70 -16.25
CA GLY A 92 1.95 4.29 -15.41
C GLY A 92 2.17 5.10 -14.12
N LYS A 93 1.28 6.06 -13.79
CA LYS A 93 1.42 6.97 -12.63
C LYS A 93 0.43 6.70 -11.50
N SER A 94 -0.16 5.51 -11.47
CA SER A 94 -1.21 5.09 -10.50
C SER A 94 -2.49 5.95 -10.50
N ILE A 95 -2.68 6.79 -11.52
CA ILE A 95 -3.86 7.66 -11.67
C ILE A 95 -5.12 6.82 -11.86
N ALA A 96 -5.05 5.79 -12.72
CA ALA A 96 -6.20 4.93 -13.01
C ALA A 96 -6.68 4.18 -11.75
N SER A 97 -5.76 3.59 -10.99
CA SER A 97 -6.09 2.90 -9.75
C SER A 97 -6.73 3.83 -8.71
N TYR A 98 -6.26 5.06 -8.62
CA TYR A 98 -6.85 6.06 -7.71
C TYR A 98 -8.25 6.49 -8.18
N ALA A 99 -8.40 6.81 -9.47
CA ALA A 99 -9.66 7.27 -10.02
C ALA A 99 -10.75 6.20 -10.03
N LEU A 100 -10.42 4.97 -10.40
CA LEU A 100 -11.38 3.87 -10.35
C LEU A 100 -11.71 3.48 -8.90
N SER A 101 -10.79 3.66 -7.93
CA SER A 101 -11.13 3.50 -6.50
C SER A 101 -12.15 4.52 -6.01
N HIS A 102 -12.12 5.75 -6.54
CA HIS A 102 -13.13 6.77 -6.26
C HIS A 102 -14.48 6.36 -6.82
N THR A 103 -14.55 6.02 -8.11
CA THR A 103 -15.79 5.58 -8.77
C THR A 103 -16.40 4.36 -8.08
N LEU A 104 -15.58 3.35 -7.78
CA LEU A 104 -16.02 2.16 -7.05
C LEU A 104 -16.47 2.48 -5.63
N SER A 105 -15.85 3.44 -4.96
CA SER A 105 -16.28 3.85 -3.63
C SER A 105 -17.66 4.51 -3.65
N CYS A 106 -17.94 5.37 -4.63
CA CYS A 106 -19.27 5.95 -4.82
C CYS A 106 -20.32 4.85 -5.02
N VAL A 107 -20.08 3.89 -5.93
CA VAL A 107 -21.10 2.88 -6.25
C VAL A 107 -21.24 1.81 -5.17
N LEU A 108 -20.16 1.23 -4.68
CA LEU A 108 -20.21 0.07 -3.77
C LEU A 108 -20.57 0.46 -2.34
N PHE A 109 -20.27 1.69 -1.88
CA PHE A 109 -20.63 2.14 -0.53
C PHE A 109 -21.95 2.90 -0.49
N GLU A 110 -22.23 3.77 -1.46
CA GLU A 110 -23.38 4.70 -1.43
C GLU A 110 -24.64 4.12 -2.10
N HIS A 111 -24.49 3.15 -3.00
CA HIS A 111 -25.61 2.51 -3.70
C HIS A 111 -25.80 1.05 -3.28
N THR A 112 -27.04 0.57 -3.39
CA THR A 112 -27.39 -0.84 -3.20
C THR A 112 -27.19 -1.62 -4.49
N VAL A 113 -25.92 -1.73 -4.93
CA VAL A 113 -25.54 -2.56 -6.08
C VAL A 113 -24.97 -3.89 -5.61
N ALA A 114 -25.28 -4.97 -6.32
CA ALA A 114 -24.74 -6.29 -6.01
C ALA A 114 -23.24 -6.38 -6.37
N PHE A 115 -22.88 -5.82 -7.53
CA PHE A 115 -21.51 -5.76 -8.03
C PHE A 115 -21.36 -4.66 -9.08
N ALA A 116 -20.14 -4.20 -9.30
CA ALA A 116 -19.75 -3.42 -10.47
C ALA A 116 -19.11 -4.34 -11.52
N LYS A 117 -19.28 -4.03 -12.82
CA LYS A 117 -18.79 -4.84 -13.95
C LYS A 117 -18.03 -4.00 -14.97
N VAL A 118 -17.08 -4.67 -15.62
CA VAL A 118 -16.25 -4.18 -16.74
C VAL A 118 -16.07 -5.30 -17.75
N ASP A 119 -15.81 -4.96 -19.01
CA ASP A 119 -15.60 -5.89 -20.13
C ASP A 119 -14.31 -5.58 -20.91
N PRO A 120 -13.12 -5.61 -20.26
CA PRO A 120 -11.87 -5.28 -20.91
C PRO A 120 -11.63 -6.09 -22.18
N HIS A 121 -11.02 -5.45 -23.18
CA HIS A 121 -10.46 -6.16 -24.32
C HIS A 121 -9.39 -7.17 -23.86
N PRO A 122 -9.40 -8.42 -24.37
CA PRO A 122 -8.46 -9.45 -23.94
C PRO A 122 -6.98 -9.05 -24.06
N ASP A 123 -6.64 -8.30 -25.11
CA ASP A 123 -5.26 -7.82 -25.34
C ASP A 123 -4.86 -6.61 -24.49
N ASN A 124 -5.78 -6.01 -23.72
CA ASN A 124 -5.46 -4.87 -22.85
C ASN A 124 -5.01 -5.35 -21.46
N GLN A 125 -3.84 -5.97 -21.41
CA GLN A 125 -3.30 -6.55 -20.17
C GLN A 125 -3.10 -5.51 -19.06
N ALA A 126 -2.85 -4.25 -19.41
CA ALA A 126 -2.72 -3.16 -18.45
C ALA A 126 -4.05 -2.87 -17.73
N ALA A 127 -5.18 -2.85 -18.45
CA ALA A 127 -6.50 -2.68 -17.85
C ALA A 127 -6.89 -3.91 -17.02
N ILE A 128 -6.68 -5.12 -17.52
CA ILE A 128 -6.95 -6.37 -16.78
C ILE A 128 -6.20 -6.38 -15.43
N THR A 129 -4.90 -6.08 -15.46
CA THR A 129 -4.06 -6.02 -14.24
C THR A 129 -4.54 -4.95 -13.26
N LEU A 130 -5.02 -3.80 -13.77
CA LEU A 130 -5.62 -2.75 -12.95
C LEU A 130 -6.90 -3.25 -12.26
N TYR A 131 -7.80 -3.90 -12.99
CA TYR A 131 -9.04 -4.43 -12.45
C TYR A 131 -8.77 -5.52 -11.40
N GLU A 132 -7.91 -6.49 -11.68
CA GLU A 132 -7.52 -7.54 -10.73
C GLU A 132 -6.96 -6.95 -9.43
N ARG A 133 -6.11 -5.93 -9.53
CA ARG A 133 -5.55 -5.22 -8.36
C ARG A 133 -6.62 -4.57 -7.50
N LEU A 134 -7.68 -4.05 -8.12
CA LEU A 134 -8.83 -3.44 -7.42
C LEU A 134 -9.85 -4.47 -6.93
N GLY A 135 -9.59 -5.77 -7.15
CA GLY A 135 -10.41 -6.87 -6.64
C GLY A 135 -11.47 -7.37 -7.62
N PHE A 136 -11.41 -6.98 -8.90
CA PHE A 136 -12.24 -7.63 -9.91
C PHE A 136 -11.81 -9.08 -10.13
N TYR A 137 -12.78 -9.95 -10.35
CA TYR A 137 -12.59 -11.34 -10.71
C TYR A 137 -13.29 -11.63 -12.04
N LYS A 138 -12.72 -12.53 -12.84
CA LYS A 138 -13.32 -12.98 -14.10
C LYS A 138 -14.59 -13.77 -13.83
N VAL A 139 -15.61 -13.55 -14.63
CA VAL A 139 -16.88 -14.28 -14.56
C VAL A 139 -16.73 -15.64 -15.22
N GLU A 140 -17.15 -16.70 -14.54
CA GLU A 140 -17.11 -18.05 -15.09
C GLU A 140 -17.99 -18.15 -16.35
N GLY A 141 -17.43 -18.69 -17.44
CA GLY A 141 -18.12 -18.81 -18.71
C GLY A 141 -18.15 -17.54 -19.58
N SER A 142 -17.53 -16.44 -19.16
CA SER A 142 -17.33 -15.24 -19.99
C SER A 142 -15.86 -15.07 -20.36
N GLU A 143 -15.60 -14.69 -21.62
CA GLU A 143 -14.24 -14.42 -22.10
C GLU A 143 -13.71 -13.05 -21.67
N ARG A 144 -14.61 -12.11 -21.33
CA ARG A 144 -14.24 -10.70 -21.08
C ARG A 144 -14.76 -10.13 -19.76
N ASP A 145 -15.91 -10.61 -19.28
CA ASP A 145 -16.57 -9.95 -18.16
C ASP A 145 -15.79 -10.14 -16.86
N MET A 146 -15.61 -9.04 -16.14
CA MET A 146 -15.05 -9.05 -14.79
C MET A 146 -15.98 -8.29 -13.84
N HIS A 147 -16.17 -8.84 -12.65
CA HIS A 147 -17.03 -8.28 -11.62
C HIS A 147 -16.24 -7.93 -10.35
N VAL A 148 -16.70 -6.94 -9.59
CA VAL A 148 -16.23 -6.65 -8.24
C VAL A 148 -17.40 -6.41 -7.30
N THR A 149 -17.39 -7.10 -6.17
CA THR A 149 -18.34 -6.87 -5.06
C THR A 149 -17.72 -5.94 -4.04
N LEU A 150 -18.54 -5.36 -3.15
CA LEU A 150 -18.02 -4.60 -2.02
C LEU A 150 -17.04 -5.40 -1.15
N GLN A 151 -17.24 -6.70 -1.00
CA GLN A 151 -16.35 -7.55 -0.22
C GLN A 151 -15.00 -7.78 -0.92
N ALA A 152 -15.01 -7.95 -2.24
CA ALA A 152 -13.80 -8.19 -3.03
C ALA A 152 -13.00 -6.91 -3.32
N PHE A 153 -13.66 -5.75 -3.32
CA PHE A 153 -13.06 -4.46 -3.65
C PHE A 153 -11.83 -4.15 -2.79
N LYS A 154 -10.73 -3.75 -3.45
CA LYS A 154 -9.47 -3.34 -2.83
C LYS A 154 -9.10 -1.95 -3.34
N PRO A 155 -9.50 -0.87 -2.64
CA PRO A 155 -9.12 0.48 -3.07
C PRO A 155 -7.60 0.63 -3.09
N SER A 156 -7.10 1.48 -3.98
CA SER A 156 -5.68 1.78 -4.03
C SER A 156 -5.22 2.40 -2.71
N LYS A 157 -4.01 2.03 -2.27
CA LYS A 157 -3.43 2.50 -1.00
C LYS A 157 -3.52 4.03 -0.85
N ARG A 158 -3.09 4.75 -1.89
CA ARG A 158 -3.13 6.21 -1.91
C ARG A 158 -4.55 6.77 -1.74
N TYR A 159 -5.55 6.15 -2.37
CA TYR A 159 -6.95 6.57 -2.19
C TYR A 159 -7.40 6.40 -0.73
N VAL A 160 -7.03 5.31 -0.07
CA VAL A 160 -7.32 5.13 1.36
C VAL A 160 -6.63 6.22 2.21
N GLU A 161 -5.37 6.52 1.93
CA GLU A 161 -4.60 7.56 2.65
C GLU A 161 -5.23 8.95 2.51
N ASP A 162 -5.70 9.31 1.31
CA ASP A 162 -6.30 10.61 1.02
C ASP A 162 -7.73 10.75 1.62
N PHE A 163 -8.45 9.65 1.87
CA PHE A 163 -9.85 9.66 2.31
C PHE A 163 -10.10 9.16 3.74
N VAL A 164 -9.08 8.61 4.41
CA VAL A 164 -9.16 8.25 5.84
C VAL A 164 -8.60 9.38 6.69
N SER A 165 -9.35 9.79 7.72
CA SER A 165 -8.86 10.74 8.72
C SER A 165 -9.12 10.24 10.15
N LEU A 166 -8.17 10.55 11.03
CA LEU A 166 -8.27 10.33 12.46
C LEU A 166 -8.45 11.69 13.14
N LYS A 167 -9.52 11.86 13.89
CA LYS A 167 -9.79 13.12 14.62
C LYS A 167 -10.59 12.85 15.88
N ARG A 168 -10.55 13.78 16.84
CA ARG A 168 -11.46 13.75 17.99
C ARG A 168 -12.91 13.69 17.48
N ILE A 169 -13.72 12.83 18.10
CA ILE A 169 -15.13 12.66 17.75
C ILE A 169 -15.91 13.89 18.24
N PRO A 170 -16.54 14.68 17.35
CA PRO A 170 -17.46 15.74 17.73
C PRO A 170 -18.66 15.17 18.51
N LEU A 171 -19.25 15.95 19.42
CA LEU A 171 -20.43 15.52 20.18
C LEU A 171 -21.58 15.07 19.26
N ASP A 172 -21.78 15.74 18.14
CA ASP A 172 -22.82 15.44 17.15
C ASP A 172 -22.64 14.08 16.46
N ASP A 173 -21.43 13.49 16.52
CA ASP A 173 -21.14 12.18 15.93
C ASP A 173 -21.31 11.01 16.93
N TYR A 174 -21.51 11.28 18.23
CA TYR A 174 -21.74 10.21 19.22
C TYR A 174 -23.01 9.39 18.95
N PRO A 175 -24.15 9.97 18.53
CA PRO A 175 -25.31 9.18 18.11
C PRO A 175 -24.95 8.18 17.01
N ARG A 176 -24.15 8.60 16.02
CA ARG A 176 -23.66 7.73 14.95
C ARG A 176 -22.75 6.63 15.49
N LEU A 177 -21.82 6.98 16.39
CA LEU A 177 -20.93 6.01 17.01
C LEU A 177 -21.72 4.93 17.77
N TRP A 178 -22.71 5.34 18.56
CA TRP A 178 -23.63 4.44 19.27
C TRP A 178 -24.40 3.54 18.29
N GLU A 179 -24.94 4.10 17.21
CA GLU A 179 -25.69 3.35 16.19
C GLU A 179 -24.90 2.25 15.51
N ILE A 180 -23.60 2.44 15.30
CA ILE A 180 -22.75 1.45 14.64
C ILE A 180 -22.09 0.47 15.61
N SER A 181 -22.13 0.74 16.92
CA SER A 181 -21.36 -0.03 17.91
C SER A 181 -22.21 -0.71 18.98
N GLN A 182 -23.22 -0.04 19.56
CA GLN A 182 -23.85 -0.48 20.82
C GLN A 182 -25.39 -0.44 20.83
N LYS A 183 -26.02 0.10 19.78
CA LYS A 183 -27.49 0.25 19.72
C LYS A 183 -28.23 -1.07 19.49
N ALA A 184 -27.74 -1.91 18.59
CA ALA A 184 -28.37 -3.18 18.21
C ALA A 184 -27.88 -4.31 19.11
N SER A 185 -28.67 -5.39 19.20
CA SER A 185 -28.39 -6.58 19.99
C SER A 185 -27.20 -7.40 19.49
N TRP A 186 -26.75 -7.18 18.25
CA TRP A 186 -25.54 -7.79 17.72
C TRP A 186 -25.02 -7.00 16.51
N TYR A 187 -23.69 -7.03 16.33
CA TYR A 187 -23.02 -6.50 15.16
C TYR A 187 -21.95 -7.47 14.68
N PRO A 188 -21.59 -7.47 13.38
CA PRO A 188 -20.52 -8.33 12.88
C PRO A 188 -19.17 -8.14 13.59
N TYR A 189 -18.85 -6.93 14.08
CA TYR A 189 -17.60 -6.72 14.82
C TYR A 189 -17.58 -7.46 16.16
N CYS A 190 -18.73 -7.80 16.74
CA CYS A 190 -18.84 -8.61 17.94
C CYS A 190 -18.17 -9.99 17.73
N ASP A 191 -18.32 -10.61 16.55
CA ASP A 191 -17.65 -11.87 16.22
C ASP A 191 -16.11 -11.73 16.29
N THR A 192 -15.58 -10.55 15.96
CA THR A 192 -14.13 -10.27 16.01
C THR A 192 -13.63 -9.77 17.37
N ASN A 193 -14.55 -9.38 18.26
CA ASN A 193 -14.29 -8.93 19.63
C ASN A 193 -14.81 -9.92 20.69
N ALA A 194 -15.33 -11.07 20.25
CA ALA A 194 -15.99 -12.10 21.02
C ALA A 194 -15.38 -12.43 22.40
N PRO A 195 -14.05 -12.64 22.55
CA PRO A 195 -13.50 -13.01 23.85
C PRO A 195 -13.33 -11.85 24.83
N TYR A 196 -13.70 -10.62 24.45
CA TYR A 196 -13.58 -9.43 25.29
C TYR A 196 -14.88 -9.06 26.01
N PHE A 197 -15.97 -9.78 25.74
CA PHE A 197 -17.22 -9.69 26.48
C PHE A 197 -17.76 -11.10 26.74
N TYR A 198 -18.39 -11.31 27.89
CA TYR A 198 -18.99 -12.61 28.22
C TYR A 198 -20.36 -12.77 27.56
N GLU A 199 -21.19 -11.74 27.68
CA GLU A 199 -22.46 -11.57 26.95
C GLU A 199 -22.47 -10.15 26.39
N TYR A 200 -22.80 -10.01 25.10
CA TYR A 200 -22.95 -8.69 24.49
C TYR A 200 -24.33 -8.15 24.84
N THR A 201 -24.36 -6.96 25.46
CA THR A 201 -25.60 -6.26 25.82
C THR A 201 -25.61 -4.89 25.16
N PRO A 202 -26.66 -4.54 24.40
CA PRO A 202 -26.78 -3.21 23.84
C PRO A 202 -26.94 -2.16 24.94
N LEU A 203 -26.40 -0.97 24.72
CA LEU A 203 -26.50 0.15 25.64
C LEU A 203 -27.60 1.11 25.21
N SER A 204 -28.26 1.75 26.19
CA SER A 204 -29.00 2.98 25.89
C SER A 204 -28.02 4.09 25.49
N PHE A 205 -28.51 5.13 24.81
CA PHE A 205 -27.63 6.23 24.40
C PHE A 205 -27.03 6.98 25.61
N SER A 206 -27.76 7.09 26.73
CA SER A 206 -27.24 7.71 27.96
C SER A 206 -26.12 6.88 28.57
N ASP A 207 -26.31 5.57 28.73
CA ASP A 207 -25.29 4.69 29.32
C ASP A 207 -24.03 4.67 28.44
N PHE A 208 -24.22 4.67 27.12
CA PHE A 208 -23.13 4.77 26.16
C PHE A 208 -22.30 6.06 26.32
N LEU A 209 -22.95 7.21 26.55
CA LEU A 209 -22.25 8.48 26.77
C LEU A 209 -21.49 8.46 28.10
N GLU A 210 -22.10 7.93 29.16
CA GLU A 210 -21.45 7.80 30.48
C GLU A 210 -20.17 6.95 30.39
N GLU A 211 -20.20 5.83 29.65
CA GLU A 211 -19.03 4.95 29.47
C GLU A 211 -17.89 5.58 28.65
N ASN A 212 -18.19 6.59 27.83
CA ASN A 212 -17.23 7.20 26.90
C ASN A 212 -16.82 8.64 27.27
N ASN A 213 -17.38 9.23 28.33
CA ASN A 213 -17.19 10.64 28.69
C ASN A 213 -15.70 11.03 28.93
N ASP A 214 -14.93 10.11 29.51
CA ASP A 214 -13.51 10.36 29.89
C ASP A 214 -12.50 9.65 28.99
N ARG A 215 -12.94 9.03 27.89
CA ARG A 215 -12.03 8.26 27.03
C ARG A 215 -11.40 9.15 25.97
N GLU A 216 -10.07 9.14 25.90
CA GLU A 216 -9.33 9.78 24.83
C GLU A 216 -9.41 8.94 23.55
N ILE A 217 -10.47 9.17 22.78
CA ILE A 217 -10.81 8.41 21.56
C ILE A 217 -10.76 9.33 20.34
N GLN A 218 -10.15 8.83 19.27
CA GLN A 218 -10.28 9.38 17.92
C GLN A 218 -11.26 8.55 17.11
N GLY A 219 -12.12 9.21 16.34
CA GLY A 219 -12.96 8.58 15.33
C GLY A 219 -12.14 8.28 14.09
N ILE A 220 -12.42 7.13 13.48
CA ILE A 220 -11.93 6.77 12.16
C ILE A 220 -13.01 7.17 11.15
N TYR A 221 -12.68 8.14 10.30
CA TYR A 221 -13.58 8.63 9.26
C TYR A 221 -13.08 8.17 7.89
N PHE A 222 -13.96 7.62 7.07
CA PHE A 222 -13.71 7.34 5.66
C PHE A 222 -14.69 8.15 4.82
N ASN A 223 -14.18 9.00 3.94
CA ASN A 223 -14.99 9.94 3.16
C ASN A 223 -16.01 10.69 4.04
N GLN A 224 -15.53 11.27 5.14
CA GLN A 224 -16.32 12.01 6.14
C GLN A 224 -17.35 11.19 6.94
N THR A 225 -17.51 9.89 6.66
CA THR A 225 -18.39 9.00 7.44
C THR A 225 -17.63 8.40 8.62
N LEU A 226 -18.15 8.53 9.84
CA LEU A 226 -17.62 7.82 11.01
C LEU A 226 -17.90 6.31 10.89
N ILE A 227 -16.82 5.52 10.89
CA ILE A 227 -16.88 4.06 10.65
C ILE A 227 -16.25 3.22 11.77
N GLY A 228 -15.54 3.85 12.69
CA GLY A 228 -14.75 3.16 13.69
C GLY A 228 -14.12 4.13 14.68
N MET A 229 -13.30 3.58 15.57
CA MET A 229 -12.55 4.35 16.54
C MET A 229 -11.16 3.76 16.75
N ILE A 230 -10.25 4.63 17.18
CA ILE A 230 -8.90 4.28 17.58
C ILE A 230 -8.52 5.05 18.84
N ASN A 231 -7.85 4.38 19.76
CA ASN A 231 -7.37 4.95 21.00
C ASN A 231 -6.04 4.32 21.40
N PHE A 232 -5.51 4.75 22.53
CA PHE A 232 -4.41 4.05 23.19
C PHE A 232 -4.66 3.96 24.69
N TYR A 233 -3.96 3.04 25.35
CA TYR A 233 -3.99 2.89 26.79
C TYR A 233 -2.63 2.41 27.32
N TRP A 234 -2.37 2.68 28.58
CA TRP A 234 -1.17 2.21 29.27
C TRP A 234 -1.44 0.85 29.90
N GLU A 235 -0.75 -0.19 29.44
CA GLU A 235 -0.67 -1.47 30.17
C GLU A 235 0.05 -1.25 31.50
N HIS A 236 1.11 -0.44 31.49
CA HIS A 236 1.81 0.00 32.70
C HIS A 236 2.53 1.33 32.46
N LYS A 237 1.95 2.43 32.99
CA LYS A 237 2.41 3.81 32.72
C LYS A 237 3.81 4.07 33.26
N GLN A 238 4.14 3.55 34.43
CA GLN A 238 5.44 3.75 35.10
C GLN A 238 6.60 3.19 34.26
N THR A 239 6.38 2.07 33.57
CA THR A 239 7.38 1.48 32.64
C THR A 239 7.13 1.87 31.19
N ARG A 240 6.19 2.78 30.94
CA ARG A 240 5.87 3.32 29.61
C ARG A 240 5.44 2.25 28.60
N TRP A 241 4.72 1.25 29.07
CA TRP A 241 4.14 0.21 28.21
C TRP A 241 2.75 0.65 27.73
N LEU A 242 2.64 0.90 26.43
CA LEU A 242 1.46 1.43 25.78
C LEU A 242 0.96 0.52 24.66
N GLU A 243 -0.36 0.41 24.54
CA GLU A 243 -1.05 -0.33 23.48
C GLU A 243 -2.12 0.50 22.78
N ILE A 244 -2.38 0.21 21.51
CA ILE A 244 -3.40 0.79 20.66
C ILE A 244 -4.63 -0.12 20.68
N GLY A 245 -5.81 0.48 20.89
CA GLY A 245 -7.09 -0.14 20.57
C GLY A 245 -7.61 0.39 19.24
N LEU A 246 -8.08 -0.51 18.36
CA LEU A 246 -8.63 -0.17 17.05
C LEU A 246 -9.86 -1.02 16.78
N VAL A 247 -10.97 -0.38 16.42
CA VAL A 247 -12.19 -1.06 15.99
C VAL A 247 -12.76 -0.38 14.75
N LEU A 248 -12.99 -1.15 13.69
CA LEU A 248 -13.85 -0.76 12.57
C LEU A 248 -15.19 -1.45 12.75
N TYR A 249 -16.22 -0.70 13.14
CA TYR A 249 -17.50 -1.29 13.53
C TYR A 249 -18.28 -1.84 12.34
N ASN A 250 -18.23 -1.14 11.21
CA ASN A 250 -18.98 -1.52 10.02
C ASN A 250 -18.13 -2.42 9.10
N HIS A 251 -18.51 -3.70 9.01
CA HIS A 251 -17.83 -4.73 8.23
C HIS A 251 -17.66 -4.41 6.73
N ARG A 252 -18.50 -3.53 6.17
CA ARG A 252 -18.35 -3.05 4.78
C ARG A 252 -16.97 -2.43 4.50
N TYR A 253 -16.33 -1.88 5.54
CA TYR A 253 -15.01 -1.24 5.47
C TYR A 253 -13.84 -2.19 5.78
N TRP A 254 -14.10 -3.45 6.11
CA TRP A 254 -13.05 -4.43 6.36
C TRP A 254 -12.35 -4.87 5.08
N GLY A 255 -11.09 -5.29 5.22
CA GLY A 255 -10.26 -5.77 4.10
C GLY A 255 -9.81 -4.68 3.12
N LYS A 256 -10.16 -3.40 3.34
CA LYS A 256 -9.87 -2.28 2.44
C LYS A 256 -8.55 -1.55 2.72
N GLY A 257 -7.73 -2.02 3.66
CA GLY A 257 -6.49 -1.35 4.08
C GLY A 257 -6.67 -0.20 5.08
N ILE A 258 -7.91 0.18 5.42
CA ILE A 258 -8.23 1.25 6.36
C ILE A 258 -7.60 1.00 7.74
N GLY A 259 -7.80 -0.20 8.31
CA GLY A 259 -7.25 -0.53 9.63
C GLY A 259 -5.72 -0.46 9.67
N THR A 260 -5.05 -0.92 8.62
CA THR A 260 -3.58 -0.84 8.49
C THR A 260 -3.11 0.61 8.46
N TYR A 261 -3.77 1.47 7.69
CA TYR A 261 -3.45 2.89 7.65
C TYR A 261 -3.66 3.55 9.01
N CYS A 262 -4.80 3.31 9.67
CA CYS A 262 -5.10 3.88 10.99
C CYS A 262 -4.07 3.47 12.03
N LEU A 263 -3.67 2.19 12.05
CA LEU A 263 -2.67 1.68 12.98
C LEU A 263 -1.29 2.34 12.76
N LYS A 264 -0.88 2.52 11.50
CA LYS A 264 0.37 3.25 11.15
C LYS A 264 0.31 4.72 11.60
N GLN A 265 -0.79 5.40 11.30
CA GLN A 265 -0.95 6.81 11.66
C GLN A 265 -0.94 7.00 13.19
N LYS A 266 -1.63 6.14 13.93
CA LYS A 266 -1.65 6.23 15.40
C LYS A 266 -0.28 5.91 16.01
N ALA A 267 0.43 4.91 15.49
CA ALA A 267 1.79 4.63 15.92
C ALA A 267 2.72 5.84 15.67
N HIS A 268 2.63 6.44 14.47
CA HIS A 268 3.40 7.64 14.13
C HIS A 268 3.08 8.83 15.05
N GLU A 269 1.79 9.09 15.31
CA GLU A 269 1.34 10.11 16.27
C GLU A 269 1.94 9.89 17.67
N LEU A 270 1.90 8.66 18.17
CA LEU A 270 2.39 8.31 19.50
C LEU A 270 3.91 8.43 19.63
N PHE A 271 4.67 7.92 18.66
CA PHE A 271 6.14 8.04 18.69
C PHE A 271 6.64 9.47 18.55
N THR A 272 5.86 10.32 17.87
CA THR A 272 6.16 11.73 17.66
C THR A 272 5.74 12.60 18.86
N SER A 273 4.60 12.30 19.48
CA SER A 273 4.06 13.10 20.59
C SER A 273 4.57 12.69 21.97
N LEU A 274 4.97 11.43 22.15
CA LEU A 274 5.51 10.88 23.39
C LEU A 274 6.98 10.52 23.16
N GLU A 275 7.90 11.42 23.47
CA GLU A 275 9.33 11.19 23.22
C GLU A 275 9.89 10.02 24.06
N GLU A 276 9.31 9.78 25.24
CA GLU A 276 9.79 8.88 26.26
C GLU A 276 9.45 7.40 26.05
N ILE A 277 8.53 7.08 25.13
CA ILE A 277 8.13 5.70 24.84
C ILE A 277 9.14 5.02 23.90
N GLN A 278 9.41 3.74 24.15
CA GLN A 278 10.32 2.92 23.33
C GLN A 278 9.56 1.96 22.41
N ARG A 279 8.25 1.79 22.64
CA ARG A 279 7.42 0.86 21.90
C ARG A 279 5.95 1.27 21.90
N VAL A 280 5.23 0.75 20.92
CA VAL A 280 3.76 0.78 20.83
C VAL A 280 3.28 -0.63 20.48
N GLY A 281 2.22 -1.10 21.11
CA GLY A 281 1.68 -2.44 20.87
C GLY A 281 0.21 -2.48 20.54
N PHE A 282 -0.29 -3.69 20.31
CA PHE A 282 -1.71 -4.00 20.41
C PHE A 282 -1.88 -5.50 20.71
N VAL A 283 -3.02 -5.85 21.27
CA VAL A 283 -3.39 -7.24 21.56
C VAL A 283 -4.57 -7.64 20.71
N THR A 284 -4.51 -8.84 20.16
CA THR A 284 -5.65 -9.49 19.53
C THR A 284 -5.73 -10.95 19.98
N TRP A 285 -6.59 -11.75 19.37
CA TRP A 285 -6.74 -13.17 19.67
C TRP A 285 -6.67 -14.01 18.40
N SER A 286 -6.42 -15.31 18.55
CA SER A 286 -6.14 -16.19 17.41
C SER A 286 -7.28 -16.31 16.39
N GLY A 287 -8.54 -16.05 16.79
CA GLY A 287 -9.68 -16.02 15.86
C GLY A 287 -9.85 -14.71 15.08
N ASN A 288 -9.21 -13.61 15.50
CA ASN A 288 -9.24 -12.34 14.76
C ASN A 288 -8.08 -12.27 13.75
N LEU A 289 -8.19 -13.07 12.69
CA LEU A 289 -7.20 -13.11 11.61
C LEU A 289 -7.08 -11.77 10.87
N GLY A 290 -8.16 -10.98 10.81
CA GLY A 290 -8.18 -9.66 10.18
C GLY A 290 -7.24 -8.68 10.89
N MET A 291 -7.26 -8.65 12.22
CA MET A 291 -6.37 -7.79 13.01
C MET A 291 -4.92 -8.27 12.97
N GLN A 292 -4.67 -9.59 12.97
CA GLN A 292 -3.31 -10.13 12.80
C GLN A 292 -2.69 -9.69 11.47
N ARG A 293 -3.40 -9.89 10.35
CA ARG A 293 -2.98 -9.40 9.02
C ARG A 293 -2.81 -7.88 8.98
N THR A 294 -3.63 -7.15 9.73
CA THR A 294 -3.53 -5.69 9.86
C THR A 294 -2.23 -5.28 10.52
N GLY A 295 -1.84 -5.96 11.60
CA GLY A 295 -0.55 -5.78 12.29
C GLY A 295 0.64 -6.07 11.40
N ASP A 296 0.64 -7.24 10.74
CA ASP A 296 1.73 -7.65 9.86
C ASP A 296 1.95 -6.60 8.74
N LYS A 297 0.88 -6.18 8.05
CA LYS A 297 0.94 -5.13 7.01
C LYS A 297 1.26 -3.73 7.55
N ALA A 298 1.01 -3.52 8.84
CA ALA A 298 1.38 -2.29 9.54
C ALA A 298 2.86 -2.28 9.96
N SER A 299 3.61 -3.34 9.67
CA SER A 299 5.00 -3.53 10.09
C SER A 299 5.17 -3.67 11.61
N PHE A 300 4.11 -4.10 12.31
CA PHE A 300 4.21 -4.58 13.68
C PHE A 300 4.66 -6.04 13.67
N LYS A 301 5.50 -6.43 14.62
CA LYS A 301 5.97 -7.80 14.80
C LYS A 301 5.12 -8.53 15.83
N LYS A 302 4.91 -9.82 15.62
CA LYS A 302 4.29 -10.71 16.62
C LYS A 302 5.31 -10.97 17.73
N GLU A 303 5.05 -10.41 18.92
CA GLU A 303 5.96 -10.45 20.08
C GLU A 303 5.73 -11.67 20.97
N GLY A 304 4.50 -12.20 21.00
CA GLY A 304 4.17 -13.34 21.84
C GLY A 304 2.77 -13.90 21.61
N VAL A 305 2.61 -15.17 22.00
CA VAL A 305 1.33 -15.90 21.97
C VAL A 305 1.12 -16.57 23.32
N LEU A 306 0.11 -16.13 24.07
CA LEU A 306 -0.33 -16.79 25.29
C LEU A 306 -1.40 -17.80 24.91
N ARG A 307 -1.07 -19.09 25.08
CA ARG A 307 -1.90 -20.20 24.60
C ARG A 307 -3.11 -20.43 25.49
N ASN A 308 -4.29 -20.65 24.89
CA ASN A 308 -5.52 -21.03 25.59
C ASN A 308 -5.93 -20.11 26.75
N VAL A 309 -5.78 -18.79 26.59
CA VAL A 309 -6.16 -17.80 27.62
C VAL A 309 -7.43 -17.01 27.30
N ARG A 310 -8.05 -17.26 26.14
CA ARG A 310 -9.30 -16.63 25.70
C ARG A 310 -10.35 -17.71 25.53
N TYR A 311 -11.35 -17.78 26.40
CA TYR A 311 -12.42 -18.77 26.30
C TYR A 311 -13.67 -18.12 25.69
N TYR A 312 -14.19 -18.71 24.62
CA TYR A 312 -15.41 -18.25 23.95
C TYR A 312 -16.14 -19.44 23.32
N GLU A 313 -17.45 -19.56 23.55
CA GLU A 313 -18.33 -20.61 23.00
C GLU A 313 -17.75 -22.04 23.10
N GLY A 314 -17.29 -22.44 24.29
CA GLY A 314 -16.77 -23.79 24.53
C GLY A 314 -15.36 -24.04 23.98
N THR A 315 -14.74 -23.04 23.36
CA THR A 315 -13.43 -23.17 22.70
C THR A 315 -12.41 -22.23 23.33
N TYR A 316 -11.19 -22.73 23.52
CA TYR A 316 -10.06 -21.92 23.93
C TYR A 316 -9.31 -21.38 22.71
N TYR A 317 -8.96 -20.10 22.78
CA TYR A 317 -8.19 -19.35 21.82
C TYR A 317 -6.97 -18.72 22.50
N ASP A 318 -6.03 -18.26 21.68
CA ASP A 318 -4.79 -17.65 22.15
C ASP A 318 -4.93 -16.13 22.22
N SER A 319 -4.22 -15.48 23.14
CA SER A 319 -3.96 -14.05 23.07
C SER A 319 -2.68 -13.81 22.28
N VAL A 320 -2.77 -13.02 21.22
CA VAL A 320 -1.67 -12.72 20.30
C VAL A 320 -1.24 -11.27 20.50
N ARG A 321 0.01 -11.04 20.88
CA ARG A 321 0.58 -9.71 21.12
C ARG A 321 1.45 -9.26 19.96
N TYR A 322 1.29 -8.00 19.59
CA TYR A 322 2.04 -7.34 18.52
C TYR A 322 2.74 -6.08 19.02
N GLY A 323 3.86 -5.74 18.38
CA GLY A 323 4.61 -4.55 18.70
C GLY A 323 5.48 -3.95 17.63
N MET A 324 5.75 -2.67 17.81
CA MET A 324 6.71 -1.88 17.06
C MET A 324 7.54 -1.09 18.06
N THR A 325 8.86 -1.12 17.89
CA THR A 325 9.81 -0.30 18.66
C THR A 325 10.03 1.04 17.98
N LYS A 326 10.52 2.02 18.74
CA LYS A 326 10.86 3.35 18.22
C LYS A 326 11.97 3.27 17.17
N ASP A 327 12.92 2.34 17.32
CA ASP A 327 13.99 2.12 16.34
C ASP A 327 13.46 1.57 15.01
N GLU A 328 12.55 0.60 15.05
CA GLU A 328 11.87 0.10 13.85
C GLU A 328 11.05 1.19 13.18
N TRP A 329 10.30 1.96 13.96
CA TRP A 329 9.57 3.12 13.46
C TRP A 329 10.50 4.16 12.82
N ASN A 330 11.61 4.51 13.46
CA ASN A 330 12.61 5.44 12.92
C ASN A 330 13.20 4.92 11.61
N ALA A 331 13.50 3.63 11.51
CA ALA A 331 13.97 3.01 10.28
C ALA A 331 12.96 3.14 9.14
N PHE A 332 11.64 3.12 9.44
CA PHE A 332 10.57 3.30 8.45
C PHE A 332 10.26 4.75 8.10
N ASN A 333 10.47 5.69 9.03
CA ASN A 333 10.10 7.11 8.85
C ASN A 333 11.28 8.00 8.47
N LYS A 334 12.51 7.48 8.43
CA LYS A 334 13.62 8.21 7.82
C LYS A 334 13.31 8.34 6.33
N ALA A 335 12.93 9.54 5.89
CA ALA A 335 12.78 9.84 4.48
C ALA A 335 14.11 9.49 3.80
N SER A 336 14.06 8.51 2.90
CA SER A 336 15.22 8.21 2.09
C SER A 336 15.51 9.41 1.21
N ASN A 337 16.73 9.93 1.29
CA ASN A 337 17.18 10.96 0.36
C ASN A 337 17.57 10.34 -1.00
N ALA A 338 17.70 9.02 -1.07
CA ALA A 338 17.92 8.34 -2.34
C ALA A 338 16.74 8.46 -3.31
N SER A 339 17.04 8.80 -4.56
CA SER A 339 16.08 9.06 -5.64
C SER A 339 16.18 7.99 -6.73
N ARG A 340 15.06 7.72 -7.43
CA ARG A 340 15.01 6.69 -8.48
C ARG A 340 15.67 7.19 -9.77
N VAL A 341 16.54 6.37 -10.35
CA VAL A 341 17.17 6.63 -11.65
C VAL A 341 16.44 5.84 -12.73
N TYR A 342 15.84 6.53 -13.68
CA TYR A 342 15.05 5.92 -14.76
C TYR A 342 15.83 5.76 -16.06
N ASP A 343 16.66 6.76 -16.40
CA ASP A 343 17.40 6.77 -17.66
C ASP A 343 18.48 5.68 -17.69
N SER A 344 18.47 4.87 -18.75
CA SER A 344 19.34 3.70 -18.87
C SER A 344 20.81 4.09 -18.94
N SER A 345 21.14 5.13 -19.70
CA SER A 345 22.51 5.62 -19.83
C SER A 345 23.04 6.14 -18.49
N GLN A 346 22.21 6.88 -17.74
CA GLN A 346 22.57 7.34 -16.40
C GLN A 346 22.83 6.18 -15.42
N LYS A 347 22.03 5.11 -15.47
CA LYS A 347 22.27 3.92 -14.64
C LYS A 347 23.64 3.29 -14.94
N GLN A 348 23.97 3.14 -16.23
CA GLN A 348 25.24 2.56 -16.67
C GLN A 348 26.44 3.41 -16.24
N VAL A 349 26.37 4.72 -16.46
CA VAL A 349 27.43 5.68 -16.07
C VAL A 349 27.64 5.65 -14.55
N LEU A 350 26.56 5.66 -13.77
CA LEU A 350 26.62 5.62 -12.32
C LEU A 350 27.25 4.32 -11.81
N CYS A 351 26.82 3.18 -12.37
CA CYS A 351 27.34 1.86 -12.07
C CYS A 351 28.85 1.78 -12.37
N ASP A 352 29.25 2.05 -13.62
CA ASP A 352 30.64 1.97 -14.05
C ASP A 352 31.56 2.86 -13.19
N THR A 353 31.16 4.12 -12.99
CA THR A 353 31.95 5.10 -12.26
C THR A 353 32.16 4.69 -10.79
N LEU A 354 31.10 4.26 -10.11
CA LEU A 354 31.18 3.96 -8.66
C LEU A 354 31.81 2.59 -8.38
N LEU A 355 31.65 1.60 -9.26
CA LEU A 355 32.35 0.32 -9.13
C LEU A 355 33.85 0.50 -9.32
N ARG A 356 34.29 1.26 -10.34
CA ARG A 356 35.71 1.54 -10.59
C ARG A 356 36.38 2.35 -9.46
N LYS A 357 35.61 3.16 -8.72
CA LYS A 357 36.08 3.86 -7.51
C LYS A 357 36.27 2.94 -6.30
N ASN A 358 35.82 1.68 -6.35
CA ASN A 358 35.88 0.71 -5.27
C ASN A 358 36.63 -0.57 -5.69
N PRO A 359 37.92 -0.49 -6.10
CA PRO A 359 38.65 -1.62 -6.68
C PRO A 359 38.91 -2.78 -5.71
N HIS A 360 38.83 -2.54 -4.39
CA HIS A 360 38.92 -3.60 -3.39
C HIS A 360 37.71 -4.55 -3.40
N HIS A 361 36.53 -4.04 -3.76
CA HIS A 361 35.30 -4.84 -3.88
C HIS A 361 34.99 -5.20 -5.34
N PHE A 362 35.46 -4.42 -6.30
CA PHE A 362 35.15 -4.59 -7.72
C PHE A 362 36.41 -4.58 -8.58
N GLY A 363 37.41 -5.39 -8.21
CA GLY A 363 38.70 -5.46 -8.92
C GLY A 363 38.70 -6.26 -10.22
N ILE A 364 37.59 -6.92 -10.56
CA ILE A 364 37.47 -7.80 -11.73
C ILE A 364 36.76 -7.04 -12.85
N GLU A 365 37.51 -6.69 -13.90
CA GLU A 365 37.01 -5.87 -15.01
C GLU A 365 35.82 -6.50 -15.75
N SER A 366 35.87 -7.81 -16.02
CA SER A 366 34.77 -8.52 -16.69
C SER A 366 33.46 -8.45 -15.87
N SER A 367 33.56 -8.52 -14.54
CA SER A 367 32.40 -8.40 -13.65
C SER A 367 31.84 -6.98 -13.62
N ILE A 368 32.68 -5.94 -13.68
CA ILE A 368 32.20 -4.55 -13.82
C ILE A 368 31.39 -4.42 -15.11
N ILE A 369 31.90 -4.92 -16.24
CA ILE A 369 31.22 -4.86 -17.53
C ILE A 369 29.86 -5.57 -17.48
N GLU A 370 29.79 -6.75 -16.84
CA GLU A 370 28.53 -7.48 -16.63
C GLU A 370 27.53 -6.65 -15.82
N TYR A 371 27.94 -6.07 -14.68
CA TYR A 371 27.06 -5.22 -13.88
C TYR A 371 26.57 -3.98 -14.68
N VAL A 372 27.43 -3.36 -15.48
CA VAL A 372 27.08 -2.19 -16.31
C VAL A 372 26.10 -2.57 -17.42
N ASN A 373 26.13 -3.78 -17.94
CA ASN A 373 25.15 -4.25 -18.92
C ASN A 373 23.80 -4.57 -18.27
N ASP A 374 23.82 -5.27 -17.14
CA ASP A 374 22.61 -5.77 -16.47
C ASP A 374 21.79 -4.64 -15.81
N VAL A 375 22.47 -3.60 -15.30
CA VAL A 375 21.84 -2.49 -14.53
C VAL A 375 20.75 -1.75 -15.32
N VAL A 376 20.77 -1.82 -16.65
CA VAL A 376 19.76 -1.20 -17.52
C VAL A 376 18.35 -1.71 -17.17
N SER A 377 18.22 -3.01 -16.92
CA SER A 377 16.97 -3.68 -16.59
C SER A 377 16.56 -3.57 -15.11
N ASP A 378 17.52 -3.27 -14.24
CA ASP A 378 17.33 -3.20 -12.80
C ASP A 378 16.57 -1.93 -12.35
N VAL A 379 16.00 -1.99 -11.16
CA VAL A 379 15.49 -0.81 -10.45
C VAL A 379 16.64 -0.17 -9.68
N VAL A 380 16.98 1.07 -10.03
CA VAL A 380 18.14 1.77 -9.47
C VAL A 380 17.71 2.97 -8.63
N PHE A 381 18.35 3.11 -7.46
CA PHE A 381 18.29 4.31 -6.64
C PHE A 381 19.69 4.89 -6.46
N SER A 382 19.78 6.21 -6.38
CA SER A 382 21.03 6.95 -6.19
C SER A 382 20.91 7.94 -5.04
N THR A 383 22.02 8.21 -4.36
CA THR A 383 22.11 9.30 -3.38
C THR A 383 21.88 10.67 -4.05
N PRO A 384 21.53 11.73 -3.30
CA PRO A 384 21.24 13.05 -3.88
C PRO A 384 22.31 13.61 -4.81
N ASN A 385 23.59 13.36 -4.49
CA ASN A 385 24.73 13.85 -5.25
C ASN A 385 25.24 12.84 -6.28
N SER A 386 24.54 11.71 -6.49
CA SER A 386 24.97 10.61 -7.38
C SER A 386 26.35 10.05 -7.03
N ASP A 387 26.74 10.13 -5.77
CA ASP A 387 27.97 9.59 -5.19
C ASP A 387 27.77 8.21 -4.53
N GLY A 388 26.59 7.62 -4.67
CA GLY A 388 26.26 6.26 -4.25
C GLY A 388 25.03 5.73 -4.98
N PHE A 389 24.95 4.41 -5.14
CA PHE A 389 23.82 3.75 -5.79
C PHE A 389 23.54 2.34 -5.26
N ILE A 390 22.31 1.89 -5.48
CA ILE A 390 21.86 0.51 -5.27
C ILE A 390 21.04 0.05 -6.46
N SER A 391 21.32 -1.16 -6.94
CA SER A 391 20.63 -1.83 -8.03
C SER A 391 19.82 -3.00 -7.51
N LEU A 392 18.53 -3.07 -7.87
CA LEU A 392 17.59 -4.08 -7.41
C LEU A 392 17.06 -4.90 -8.60
N LYS A 393 17.20 -6.21 -8.50
CA LYS A 393 16.78 -7.18 -9.51
C LYS A 393 15.60 -7.99 -9.00
N HIS A 394 14.56 -8.11 -9.81
CA HIS A 394 13.44 -9.02 -9.53
C HIS A 394 13.91 -10.47 -9.68
N VAL A 395 13.72 -11.28 -8.63
CA VAL A 395 14.04 -12.72 -8.65
C VAL A 395 12.76 -13.54 -8.79
N SER A 396 11.73 -13.22 -8.00
CA SER A 396 10.43 -13.89 -8.03
C SER A 396 9.32 -12.94 -7.55
N GLU A 397 8.07 -13.36 -7.64
CA GLU A 397 6.90 -12.59 -7.19
C GLU A 397 6.99 -12.12 -5.73
N THR A 398 7.77 -12.81 -4.90
CA THR A 398 7.94 -12.49 -3.48
C THR A 398 9.35 -12.02 -3.13
N THR A 399 10.31 -12.10 -4.05
CA THR A 399 11.73 -11.91 -3.75
C THR A 399 12.39 -10.88 -4.65
N LEU A 400 13.00 -9.88 -4.02
CA LEU A 400 13.85 -8.88 -4.64
C LEU A 400 15.31 -9.13 -4.23
N GLU A 401 16.27 -8.86 -5.11
CA GLU A 401 17.69 -8.99 -4.83
C GLU A 401 18.41 -7.67 -5.02
N ILE A 402 19.32 -7.35 -4.09
CA ILE A 402 20.33 -6.31 -4.28
C ILE A 402 21.40 -6.91 -5.20
N ASN A 403 21.34 -6.57 -6.49
CA ASN A 403 22.27 -7.07 -7.50
C ASN A 403 23.68 -6.49 -7.29
N VAL A 404 23.76 -5.17 -7.06
CA VAL A 404 25.00 -4.48 -6.72
C VAL A 404 24.71 -3.17 -5.98
N MET A 405 25.61 -2.78 -5.08
CA MET A 405 25.56 -1.50 -4.37
C MET A 405 26.98 -0.96 -4.23
N ALA A 406 27.19 0.32 -4.52
CA ALA A 406 28.47 0.97 -4.29
C ALA A 406 28.31 2.45 -3.92
N LEU A 407 29.25 2.95 -3.13
CA LEU A 407 29.33 4.35 -2.71
C LEU A 407 30.74 4.84 -2.92
N ASP A 408 30.90 6.12 -3.25
CA ASP A 408 32.20 6.78 -3.23
C ASP A 408 32.83 6.61 -1.83
N PRO A 409 34.07 6.09 -1.72
CA PRO A 409 34.74 5.91 -0.43
C PRO A 409 34.74 7.15 0.47
N ALA A 410 34.71 8.36 -0.12
CA ALA A 410 34.71 9.61 0.63
C ALA A 410 33.45 9.82 1.49
N ILE A 411 32.32 9.18 1.15
CA ILE A 411 31.04 9.34 1.85
C ILE A 411 30.70 8.14 2.74
N HIS A 412 31.60 7.18 2.88
CA HIS A 412 31.39 6.02 3.77
C HIS A 412 31.23 6.50 5.22
N HIS A 413 30.49 5.74 6.03
CA HIS A 413 30.19 6.04 7.44
C HIS A 413 29.35 7.30 7.73
N HIS A 414 28.75 7.93 6.71
CA HIS A 414 27.82 9.06 6.86
C HIS A 414 26.34 8.67 6.76
N GLY A 415 26.03 7.37 6.75
CA GLY A 415 24.65 6.84 6.73
C GLY A 415 24.03 6.65 5.35
N TYR A 416 24.69 7.06 4.26
CA TYR A 416 24.18 6.92 2.89
C TYR A 416 23.96 5.46 2.45
N GLY A 417 24.82 4.53 2.89
CA GLY A 417 24.62 3.10 2.60
C GLY A 417 23.34 2.56 3.25
N THR A 418 23.10 2.93 4.51
CA THR A 418 21.85 2.61 5.22
C THR A 418 20.64 3.26 4.56
N ASP A 419 20.77 4.50 4.08
CA ASP A 419 19.70 5.21 3.34
C ASP A 419 19.29 4.45 2.06
N LEU A 420 20.27 4.00 1.27
CA LEU A 420 20.04 3.20 0.06
C LEU A 420 19.36 1.85 0.38
N ILE A 421 19.76 1.17 1.46
CA ILE A 421 19.10 -0.07 1.91
C ILE A 421 17.66 0.21 2.36
N ASN A 422 17.44 1.26 3.15
CA ASN A 422 16.10 1.66 3.55
C ASN A 422 15.22 1.97 2.33
N ARG A 423 15.77 2.62 1.30
CA ARG A 423 15.06 2.86 0.05
C ARG A 423 14.67 1.57 -0.66
N ALA A 424 15.57 0.59 -0.68
CA ALA A 424 15.31 -0.73 -1.24
C ALA A 424 14.22 -1.49 -0.47
N ILE A 425 14.27 -1.45 0.87
CA ILE A 425 13.23 -2.03 1.75
C ILE A 425 11.87 -1.38 1.46
N MET A 426 11.83 -0.04 1.40
CA MET A 426 10.61 0.71 1.07
C MET A 426 10.07 0.29 -0.29
N TYR A 427 10.94 0.23 -1.32
CA TYR A 427 10.56 -0.18 -2.66
C TYR A 427 10.00 -1.61 -2.68
N GLY A 428 10.68 -2.55 -2.01
CA GLY A 428 10.26 -3.93 -1.90
C GLY A 428 8.84 -4.05 -1.33
N ARG A 429 8.59 -3.40 -0.20
CA ARG A 429 7.27 -3.39 0.45
C ARG A 429 6.19 -2.70 -0.39
N GLU A 430 6.53 -1.59 -1.05
CA GLU A 430 5.62 -0.85 -1.93
C GLU A 430 5.12 -1.70 -3.11
N HIS A 431 5.94 -2.68 -3.54
CA HIS A 431 5.67 -3.52 -4.70
C HIS A 431 5.29 -4.96 -4.31
N GLY A 432 5.10 -5.25 -3.02
CA GLY A 432 4.58 -6.53 -2.54
C GLY A 432 5.61 -7.65 -2.37
N TYR A 433 6.91 -7.33 -2.41
CA TYR A 433 7.95 -8.31 -2.10
C TYR A 433 7.98 -8.60 -0.59
N HIS A 434 8.23 -9.87 -0.25
CA HIS A 434 8.36 -10.35 1.13
C HIS A 434 9.83 -10.52 1.55
N TYR A 435 10.74 -10.69 0.59
CA TYR A 435 12.15 -10.95 0.87
C TYR A 435 13.06 -10.03 0.07
N LEU A 436 14.13 -9.55 0.73
CA LEU A 436 15.24 -8.84 0.10
C LEU A 436 16.52 -9.66 0.28
N LEU A 437 17.09 -10.13 -0.82
CA LEU A 437 18.33 -10.89 -0.85
C LEU A 437 19.52 -10.00 -1.14
N VAL A 438 20.68 -10.40 -0.64
CA VAL A 438 21.97 -9.89 -1.08
C VAL A 438 23.03 -10.98 -1.00
N LYS A 439 23.94 -10.98 -1.98
CA LYS A 439 25.05 -11.91 -2.06
C LYS A 439 26.36 -11.17 -1.84
N THR A 440 27.27 -11.75 -1.06
CA THR A 440 28.58 -11.16 -0.77
C THR A 440 29.61 -12.25 -0.52
N LEU A 441 30.90 -11.92 -0.53
CA LEU A 441 31.95 -12.91 -0.31
C LEU A 441 31.86 -13.50 1.10
N ALA A 442 31.97 -14.82 1.21
CA ALA A 442 31.77 -15.56 2.45
C ALA A 442 32.88 -15.33 3.47
N GLN A 443 32.57 -15.66 4.73
CA GLN A 443 33.52 -15.53 5.85
C GLN A 443 34.74 -16.46 5.73
N THR A 444 34.62 -17.55 4.94
CA THR A 444 35.72 -18.47 4.65
C THR A 444 36.83 -17.83 3.81
N HIS A 445 36.55 -16.70 3.13
CA HIS A 445 37.56 -15.93 2.42
C HIS A 445 38.24 -14.89 3.34
N PRO A 446 39.59 -14.73 3.32
CA PRO A 446 40.33 -13.88 4.27
C PRO A 446 40.21 -12.36 4.02
N ASP A 447 39.31 -11.91 3.15
CA ASP A 447 39.20 -10.51 2.74
C ASP A 447 38.56 -9.63 3.83
N LYS A 448 39.30 -8.60 4.26
CA LYS A 448 38.91 -7.68 5.34
C LYS A 448 37.86 -6.65 4.92
N TYR A 449 37.77 -6.31 3.63
CA TYR A 449 36.76 -5.39 3.11
C TYR A 449 35.40 -6.07 3.07
N TYR A 450 35.34 -7.33 2.64
CA TYR A 450 34.10 -8.11 2.69
C TYR A 450 33.67 -8.49 4.12
N GLN A 451 34.61 -8.55 5.08
CA GLN A 451 34.23 -8.66 6.49
C GLN A 451 33.38 -7.46 6.94
N ARG A 452 33.74 -6.23 6.54
CA ARG A 452 32.94 -5.03 6.86
C ARG A 452 31.59 -5.06 6.16
N THR A 453 31.54 -5.50 4.91
CA THR A 453 30.30 -5.67 4.14
C THR A 453 29.32 -6.62 4.85
N ARG A 454 29.80 -7.77 5.35
CA ARG A 454 28.98 -8.71 6.12
C ARG A 454 28.44 -8.10 7.41
N LEU A 455 29.29 -7.44 8.19
CA LEU A 455 28.87 -6.76 9.42
C LEU A 455 27.84 -5.65 9.16
N PHE A 456 27.97 -4.94 8.03
CA PHE A 456 26.99 -3.93 7.62
C PHE A 456 25.61 -4.53 7.35
N TYR A 457 25.51 -5.63 6.59
CA TYR A 457 24.23 -6.29 6.35
C TYR A 457 23.64 -6.89 7.61
N GLU A 458 24.46 -7.55 8.44
CA GLU A 458 24.03 -8.13 9.72
C GLU A 458 23.48 -7.05 10.68
N ALA A 459 24.11 -5.88 10.74
CA ALA A 459 23.63 -4.75 11.54
C ALA A 459 22.27 -4.19 11.05
N LEU A 460 21.94 -4.37 9.78
CA LEU A 460 20.65 -3.99 9.19
C LEU A 460 19.60 -5.11 9.28
N GLY A 461 19.91 -6.20 9.98
CA GLY A 461 18.97 -7.29 10.25
C GLY A 461 18.92 -8.39 9.19
N PHE A 462 19.81 -8.35 8.19
CA PHE A 462 19.95 -9.45 7.24
C PHE A 462 20.49 -10.70 7.95
N LYS A 463 19.92 -11.86 7.62
CA LYS A 463 20.31 -13.16 8.18
C LYS A 463 20.97 -14.01 7.10
N LYS A 464 22.04 -14.72 7.45
CA LYS A 464 22.68 -15.70 6.54
C LYS A 464 21.68 -16.78 6.17
N THR A 465 21.57 -17.10 4.88
CA THR A 465 20.71 -18.18 4.37
C THR A 465 21.54 -19.36 3.90
N GLN A 466 22.20 -19.22 2.75
CA GLN A 466 22.93 -20.30 2.09
C GLN A 466 24.37 -19.89 1.80
N LEU A 467 25.29 -20.84 1.95
CA LEU A 467 26.65 -20.75 1.43
C LEU A 467 26.69 -21.40 0.04
N LEU A 468 27.04 -20.62 -0.98
CA LEU A 468 27.09 -21.00 -2.39
C LEU A 468 28.55 -21.02 -2.85
N GLU A 469 29.24 -22.11 -2.55
CA GLU A 469 30.71 -22.21 -2.70
C GLU A 469 31.19 -22.15 -4.15
N THR A 470 30.35 -22.50 -5.12
CA THR A 470 30.73 -22.58 -6.53
C THR A 470 30.14 -21.47 -7.40
N LEU A 471 29.29 -20.59 -6.86
CA LEU A 471 28.54 -19.62 -7.66
C LEU A 471 29.46 -18.61 -8.38
N TRP A 472 30.51 -18.15 -7.71
CA TRP A 472 31.50 -17.21 -8.26
C TRP A 472 32.87 -17.87 -8.48
N GLY A 473 32.87 -19.21 -8.60
CA GLY A 473 34.07 -20.05 -8.59
C GLY A 473 34.53 -20.40 -7.17
N ILE A 474 35.25 -21.52 -7.06
CA ILE A 474 35.65 -22.10 -5.76
C ILE A 474 36.55 -21.19 -4.92
N GLU A 475 37.29 -20.29 -5.60
CA GLU A 475 38.16 -19.28 -4.97
C GLU A 475 37.36 -18.13 -4.33
N ASN A 476 36.10 -17.92 -4.74
CA ASN A 476 35.23 -16.83 -4.28
C ASN A 476 33.92 -17.37 -3.69
N PRO A 477 33.95 -18.03 -2.52
CA PRO A 477 32.74 -18.60 -1.93
C PRO A 477 31.71 -17.51 -1.65
N CYS A 478 30.48 -17.67 -2.13
CA CYS A 478 29.42 -16.68 -1.98
C CYS A 478 28.56 -16.97 -0.75
N GLN A 479 28.40 -15.99 0.13
CA GLN A 479 27.42 -16.02 1.22
C GLN A 479 26.17 -15.23 0.79
N GLU A 480 25.03 -15.90 0.83
CA GLU A 480 23.73 -15.25 0.68
C GLU A 480 23.17 -14.81 2.03
N TYR A 481 22.55 -13.64 2.02
CA TYR A 481 21.85 -13.01 3.14
C TYR A 481 20.42 -12.66 2.71
N MET A 482 19.48 -12.76 3.65
CA MET A 482 18.07 -12.42 3.44
C MET A 482 17.54 -11.53 4.55
N LEU A 483 16.75 -10.53 4.16
CA LEU A 483 15.94 -9.70 5.04
C LEU A 483 14.47 -9.95 4.75
N ASP A 484 13.68 -10.13 5.82
CA ASP A 484 12.22 -10.21 5.76
C ASP A 484 11.65 -8.78 5.69
N LEU A 485 10.83 -8.51 4.68
CA LEU A 485 10.30 -7.18 4.37
C LEU A 485 8.98 -6.90 5.07
#